data_AF-A0A1F7P694-F1
#
_entry.id   AF-A0A1F7P694-F1
#
_cell.length_a   1.000
_cell.length_b   1.000
_cell.length_c   1.000
_cell.angle_alpha   90.00
_cell.angle_beta   90.00
_cell.angle_gamma   90.00
#
_symmetry.space_group_name_H-M   'P 1'
#
loop_
_entity.id
_entity.type
_entity.pdbx_description
1 polymer ?
#
loop_
_entity_poly.entity_id
_entity_poly.type
_entity_poly.pdbx_seq_one_letter_code
_entity_poly.pdbx_strand_id
1 'polypeptide(L)'
;MRLPLEVLAAVRARVGRDRVVGVRYLGDEVVAGGSPLEDAVWFGLRFAEAGVDYLSVSKGGRFEDARQPKIGEAVYPYTGESGWEC
;
A
#
# COMPACT_ATOMS: atom_id res chain seq x y z
N MET A 1 1.92 9.09 9.43
CA MET A 1 0.62 9.42 8.81
C MET A 1 0.43 10.85 8.30
N ARG A 2 1.43 11.75 8.35
CA ARG A 2 1.25 13.12 7.83
C ARG A 2 0.94 13.16 6.33
N LEU A 3 1.86 12.65 5.51
CA LEU A 3 1.78 12.74 4.05
C LEU A 3 0.50 12.08 3.46
N PRO A 4 0.14 10.82 3.81
CA PRO A 4 -1.06 10.20 3.22
C PRO A 4 -2.35 10.95 3.56
N LEU A 5 -2.45 11.54 4.76
CA LEU A 5 -3.62 12.30 5.18
C LEU A 5 -3.68 13.67 4.50
N GLU A 6 -2.55 14.35 4.32
CA GLU A 6 -2.47 15.59 3.54
C GLU A 6 -2.87 15.36 2.08
N VAL A 7 -2.41 14.25 1.49
CA VAL A 7 -2.80 13.86 0.12
C VAL A 7 -4.30 13.57 0.04
N LEU A 8 -4.85 12.79 0.97
CA LEU A 8 -6.30 12.51 1.00
C LEU A 8 -7.11 13.81 1.12
N ALA A 9 -6.71 14.73 2.00
CA ALA A 9 -7.37 16.02 2.17
C ALA A 9 -7.30 16.87 0.89
N ALA A 10 -6.13 16.94 0.24
CA ALA A 10 -5.94 17.68 -1.00
C ALA A 10 -6.77 17.10 -2.17
N VAL A 11 -6.79 15.77 -2.31
CA VAL A 11 -7.64 15.08 -3.30
C VAL A 11 -9.10 15.40 -3.03
N ARG A 12 -9.56 15.28 -1.77
CA ARG A 12 -10.95 15.55 -1.41
C ARG A 12 -11.35 17.00 -1.69
N ALA A 13 -10.48 17.97 -1.37
CA ALA A 13 -10.70 19.38 -1.68
C ALA A 13 -10.84 19.63 -3.18
N ARG A 14 -10.12 18.86 -4.02
CA ARG A 14 -10.13 19.03 -5.48
C ARG A 14 -11.35 18.40 -6.15
N VAL A 15 -11.81 17.25 -5.67
CA VAL A 15 -12.84 16.43 -6.35
C VAL A 15 -14.23 16.52 -5.72
N GLY A 16 -14.36 17.12 -4.54
CA GLY A 16 -15.62 17.24 -3.81
C GLY A 16 -16.08 15.91 -3.20
N ARG A 17 -17.31 15.90 -2.65
CA ARG A 17 -17.89 14.73 -1.96
C ARG A 17 -18.69 13.78 -2.86
N ASP A 18 -19.00 14.20 -4.09
CA ASP A 18 -19.83 13.41 -5.03
C ASP A 18 -19.04 12.30 -5.75
N ARG A 19 -17.74 12.17 -5.45
CA ARG A 19 -16.84 11.17 -6.03
C ARG A 19 -16.30 10.27 -4.94
N VAL A 20 -16.28 8.97 -5.22
CA VAL A 20 -15.63 7.98 -4.34
C VAL A 20 -14.11 8.18 -4.41
N VAL A 21 -13.48 8.29 -3.24
CA VAL A 21 -12.03 8.36 -3.06
C VAL A 21 -11.62 7.26 -2.09
N GLY A 22 -10.81 6.32 -2.59
CA GLY A 22 -10.22 5.24 -1.80
C GLY A 22 -8.73 5.42 -1.58
N VAL A 23 -8.21 4.63 -0.64
CA VAL A 23 -6.76 4.48 -0.41
C VAL A 23 -6.37 3.03 -0.63
N ARG A 24 -5.30 2.81 -1.40
CA ARG A 24 -4.70 1.48 -1.59
C ARG A 24 -3.35 1.39 -0.90
N TYR A 25 -3.13 0.32 -0.15
CA TYR A 25 -1.90 0.07 0.60
C TYR A 25 -1.70 -1.43 0.87
N LEU A 26 -0.54 -1.80 1.45
CA LEU A 26 -0.21 -3.20 1.77
C LEU A 26 -0.68 -3.56 3.18
N GLY A 27 -1.31 -4.73 3.30
CA GLY A 27 -1.74 -5.36 4.53
C GLY A 27 -0.56 -5.96 5.30
N ASP A 28 0.41 -6.52 4.58
CA ASP A 28 1.68 -7.01 5.11
C ASP A 28 2.69 -6.87 3.97
N GLU A 29 3.89 -6.38 4.27
CA GLU A 29 4.95 -6.23 3.27
C GLU A 29 5.71 -7.54 3.02
N VAL A 30 5.67 -8.50 3.95
CA VAL A 30 6.28 -9.84 3.82
C VAL A 30 7.78 -9.77 3.47
N VAL A 31 8.47 -8.81 4.08
CA VAL A 31 9.92 -8.65 3.95
C VAL A 31 10.53 -8.33 5.30
N ALA A 32 11.80 -8.69 5.48
CA ALA A 32 12.52 -8.41 6.72
C ALA A 32 12.56 -6.90 7.00
N GLY A 33 12.04 -6.51 8.17
CA GLY A 33 11.94 -5.09 8.56
C GLY A 33 10.80 -4.31 7.90
N GLY A 34 9.93 -4.97 7.15
CA GLY A 34 8.72 -4.37 6.59
C GLY A 34 7.60 -4.21 7.61
N SER A 35 6.53 -3.52 7.20
CA SER A 35 5.33 -3.31 8.03
C SER A 35 4.44 -4.56 8.08
N PRO A 36 4.08 -5.05 9.28
CA PRO A 36 3.18 -6.18 9.45
C PRO A 36 1.69 -5.77 9.43
N LEU A 37 0.81 -6.75 9.61
CA LEU A 37 -0.65 -6.56 9.62
C LEU A 37 -1.15 -5.50 10.60
N GLU A 38 -0.53 -5.38 11.77
CA GLU A 38 -0.95 -4.45 12.81
C GLU A 38 -0.79 -3.00 12.35
N ASP A 39 0.29 -2.70 11.62
CA ASP A 39 0.51 -1.38 11.03
C ASP A 39 -0.58 -1.08 9.99
N ALA A 40 -0.91 -2.05 9.14
CA ALA A 40 -1.95 -1.90 8.14
C ALA A 40 -3.34 -1.65 8.73
N VAL A 41 -3.67 -2.32 9.83
CA VAL A 41 -4.90 -2.06 10.60
C VAL A 41 -4.87 -0.65 11.18
N TRP A 42 -3.74 -0.25 11.78
CA TRP A 42 -3.59 1.09 12.33
C TRP A 42 -3.77 2.17 11.25
N PHE A 43 -3.11 2.05 10.09
CA PHE A 43 -3.27 2.96 8.97
C PHE A 43 -4.71 3.01 8.46
N GLY A 44 -5.36 1.85 8.31
CA GLY A 44 -6.75 1.74 7.87
C GLY A 44 -7.71 2.53 8.77
N LEU A 45 -7.54 2.44 10.09
CA LEU A 45 -8.33 3.22 11.05
C LEU A 45 -8.09 4.72 10.86
N ARG A 46 -6.83 5.17 10.70
CA ARG A 46 -6.52 6.58 10.46
C ARG A 46 -7.13 7.11 9.15
N PHE A 47 -7.17 6.30 8.10
CA PHE A 47 -7.82 6.68 6.83
C PHE A 47 -9.35 6.74 6.96
N ALA A 48 -9.95 5.78 7.67
CA ALA A 48 -11.40 5.75 7.94
C ALA A 48 -11.83 6.99 8.75
N GLU A 49 -11.09 7.34 9.81
CA GLU A 49 -11.33 8.56 10.59
C GLU A 49 -11.21 9.84 9.74
N ALA A 50 -10.33 9.84 8.74
CA ALA A 50 -10.16 10.95 7.80
C ALA A 50 -11.24 11.02 6.70
N GLY A 51 -12.18 10.06 6.68
CA GLY A 51 -13.31 10.06 5.74
C GLY A 51 -12.98 9.53 4.35
N VAL A 52 -12.06 8.56 4.25
CA VAL A 52 -11.93 7.74 3.03
C VAL A 52 -13.22 6.94 2.79
N ASP A 53 -13.60 6.73 1.53
CA ASP A 53 -14.84 6.00 1.22
C ASP A 53 -14.64 4.47 1.21
N TYR A 54 -13.44 4.01 0.87
CA TYR A 54 -13.09 2.59 0.92
C TYR A 54 -11.57 2.38 1.09
N LEU A 55 -11.21 1.21 1.61
CA LEU A 55 -9.84 0.73 1.72
C LEU A 55 -9.62 -0.41 0.71
N SER A 56 -8.56 -0.30 -0.09
CA SER A 56 -8.09 -1.39 -0.94
C SER A 56 -6.79 -1.94 -0.36
N VAL A 57 -6.82 -3.19 0.09
CA VAL A 57 -5.67 -3.81 0.77
C VAL A 57 -5.10 -4.90 -0.12
N SER A 58 -3.81 -4.81 -0.42
CA SER A 58 -3.01 -5.85 -1.12
C SER A 58 -2.03 -6.47 -0.12
N LYS A 59 -1.17 -7.40 -0.54
CA LYS A 59 -0.10 -7.96 0.29
C LYS A 59 1.17 -8.14 -0.54
N GLY A 60 2.35 -8.02 0.07
CA GLY A 60 3.62 -8.39 -0.56
C GLY A 60 3.94 -7.66 -1.88
N GLY A 61 4.59 -8.38 -2.81
CA GLY A 61 5.05 -7.85 -4.10
C GLY A 61 6.19 -6.83 -3.97
N ARG A 62 7.13 -7.10 -3.08
CA ARG A 62 8.26 -6.21 -2.76
C ARG A 62 9.47 -6.49 -3.65
N PHE A 63 10.32 -5.48 -3.80
CA PHE A 63 11.56 -5.62 -4.56
C PHE A 63 12.74 -6.00 -3.65
N GLU A 64 12.61 -5.76 -2.36
CA GLU A 64 13.62 -6.01 -1.33
C GLU A 64 14.01 -7.49 -1.21
N ASP A 65 13.07 -8.41 -1.49
CA ASP A 65 13.30 -9.85 -1.49
C ASP A 65 13.23 -10.47 -2.90
N ALA A 66 13.04 -9.64 -3.93
CA ALA A 66 13.02 -10.10 -5.31
C ALA A 66 14.40 -10.61 -5.75
N ARG A 67 14.40 -11.66 -6.57
CA ARG A 67 15.63 -12.20 -7.16
C ARG A 67 16.21 -11.20 -8.16
N GLN A 68 17.55 -11.22 -8.27
CA GLN A 68 18.26 -10.50 -9.33
C GLN A 68 17.69 -10.88 -10.70
N PRO A 69 17.29 -9.92 -11.55
CA PRO A 69 16.84 -10.22 -12.90
C PRO A 69 17.99 -10.78 -13.74
N LYS A 70 17.68 -11.56 -14.77
CA LYS A 70 18.68 -11.99 -15.75
C LYS A 70 19.17 -10.79 -16.56
N ILE A 71 20.34 -10.93 -17.18
CA ILE A 71 20.88 -9.91 -18.09
C ILE A 71 19.88 -9.68 -19.23
N GLY A 72 19.43 -8.43 -19.39
CA GLY A 72 18.46 -8.03 -20.41
C GLY A 72 16.99 -8.12 -19.99
N GLU A 73 16.69 -8.60 -18.78
CA GLU A 73 15.32 -8.67 -18.24
C GLU A 73 15.05 -7.54 -17.22
N ALA A 74 13.80 -7.10 -17.11
CA ALA A 74 13.38 -6.16 -16.07
C ALA A 74 13.26 -6.85 -14.71
N VAL A 75 13.41 -6.09 -13.63
CA VAL A 75 13.16 -6.58 -12.27
C VAL A 75 11.70 -6.98 -12.09
N TYR A 76 11.44 -8.11 -11.43
CA TYR A 76 10.10 -8.63 -11.18
C TYR A 76 9.87 -8.91 -9.69
N PRO A 77 8.91 -8.23 -9.03
CA PRO A 77 8.77 -8.27 -7.57
C PRO A 77 8.23 -9.61 -7.04
N TYR A 78 7.60 -10.42 -7.90
CA TYR A 78 6.96 -11.67 -7.46
C TYR A 78 7.89 -12.89 -7.47
N THR A 79 9.17 -12.69 -7.18
CA THR A 79 10.18 -13.76 -7.21
C THR A 79 10.73 -14.15 -5.83
N GLY A 80 10.45 -13.34 -4.81
CA GLY A 80 10.71 -13.59 -3.38
C GLY A 80 9.45 -14.04 -2.62
N GLU A 81 9.59 -14.24 -1.30
CA GLU A 81 8.52 -14.63 -0.37
C GLU A 81 7.31 -13.69 -0.44
N SER A 82 7.56 -12.37 -0.45
CA SER A 82 6.53 -11.36 -0.63
C SER A 82 5.78 -11.50 -1.95
N GLY A 83 6.43 -12.08 -2.95
CA GLY A 83 5.83 -12.41 -4.23
C GLY A 83 4.85 -13.58 -4.15
N TRP A 84 5.24 -14.64 -3.45
CA TRP A 84 4.45 -15.87 -3.31
C TRP A 84 3.26 -15.70 -2.38
N GLU A 85 3.35 -14.79 -1.40
CA GLU A 85 2.28 -14.51 -0.44
C GLU A 85 1.28 -13.42 -0.87
N CYS A 86 1.46 -12.82 -2.06
CA CYS A 86 0.61 -11.75 -2.59
C CYS A 86 -0.77 -12.24 -3.05
#